data_AF-A0A349BPT4-F1
#
_entry.id   AF-A0A349BPT4-F1
#
_cell.length_a   1.000
_cell.length_b   1.000
_cell.length_c   1.000
_cell.angle_alpha   90.00
_cell.angle_beta   90.00
_cell.angle_gamma   90.00
#
_symmetry.space_group_name_H-M   'P 1'
#
loop_
_entity.id
_entity.type
_entity.pdbx_description
1 polymer ?
#
loop_
_entity_poly.entity_id
_entity_poly.type
_entity_poly.pdbx_seq_one_letter_code
_entity_poly.pdbx_strand_id
1 'polypeptide(L)'
;SYYDIKVGRGGIVDIEFIVQYLKLLYGSKYAGIRVTNTLLSLEALCKEGLLKKDKYSVLKKSYIFLRTLESRLRIVHNMPSPLLPKSPEKLISLAKRMGYKDTKQVTGQRRLLKEFESMREKVRGILDEIVA
;
A
#
# COMPACT_ATOMS: atom_id res chain seq x y z
N SER A 1 -10.28 -15.57 5.27
CA SER A 1 -9.85 -15.40 3.87
C SER A 1 -8.33 -15.21 3.80
N TYR A 2 -7.64 -15.57 2.70
CA TYR A 2 -6.24 -15.15 2.50
C TYR A 2 -6.23 -13.68 2.04
N TYR A 3 -5.28 -12.88 2.51
CA TYR A 3 -5.09 -11.53 1.98
C TYR A 3 -3.98 -11.55 0.95
N ASP A 4 -4.33 -11.28 -0.29
CA ASP A 4 -3.36 -10.94 -1.32
C ASP A 4 -3.02 -9.45 -1.17
N ILE A 5 -1.79 -9.14 -0.76
CA ILE A 5 -1.39 -7.75 -0.54
C ILE A 5 -1.17 -6.98 -1.84
N LYS A 6 -1.08 -7.69 -2.97
CA LYS A 6 -0.80 -7.12 -4.28
C LYS A 6 -2.09 -6.88 -5.05
N VAL A 7 -2.86 -7.94 -5.32
CA VAL A 7 -4.09 -7.88 -6.14
C VAL A 7 -5.37 -7.84 -5.30
N GLY A 8 -5.30 -8.01 -3.99
CA GLY A 8 -6.46 -7.89 -3.12
C GLY A 8 -6.94 -6.44 -2.97
N ARG A 9 -8.19 -6.27 -2.55
CA ARG A 9 -8.82 -4.97 -2.30
C ARG A 9 -7.93 -4.07 -1.42
N GLY A 10 -7.65 -2.86 -1.88
CA GLY A 10 -6.77 -1.90 -1.21
C GLY A 10 -5.28 -2.26 -1.24
N GLY A 11 -4.90 -3.20 -2.12
CA GLY A 11 -3.54 -3.68 -2.29
C GLY A 11 -2.67 -2.78 -3.17
N ILE A 12 -1.48 -3.26 -3.50
CA ILE A 12 -0.49 -2.52 -4.30
C ILE A 12 -1.06 -2.13 -5.67
N VAL A 13 -1.78 -3.04 -6.32
CA VAL A 13 -2.32 -2.83 -7.67
C VAL A 13 -3.38 -1.74 -7.68
N ASP A 14 -4.20 -1.61 -6.63
CA ASP A 14 -5.17 -0.50 -6.53
C ASP A 14 -4.45 0.86 -6.52
N ILE A 15 -3.31 0.98 -5.81
CA ILE A 15 -2.52 2.22 -5.78
C ILE A 15 -1.88 2.51 -7.15
N GLU A 16 -1.32 1.49 -7.79
CA GLU A 16 -0.73 1.61 -9.13
C GLU A 16 -1.78 2.01 -10.17
N PHE A 17 -2.98 1.45 -10.05
CA PHE A 17 -4.10 1.78 -10.91
C PHE A 17 -4.56 3.23 -10.73
N ILE A 18 -4.70 3.74 -9.49
CA ILE A 18 -5.01 5.17 -9.25
C ILE A 18 -4.00 6.07 -9.98
N VAL A 19 -2.71 5.77 -9.82
CA VAL A 19 -1.64 6.55 -10.44
C VAL A 19 -1.72 6.50 -11.97
N GLN A 20 -1.95 5.32 -12.54
CA GLN A 20 -2.05 5.15 -13.99
C GLN A 20 -3.30 5.84 -14.55
N TYR A 21 -4.44 5.72 -13.87
CA TYR A 21 -5.68 6.39 -14.25
C TYR A 21 -5.52 7.91 -14.32
N LEU A 22 -4.93 8.52 -13.27
CA LEU A 22 -4.68 9.96 -13.27
C LEU A 22 -3.69 10.39 -14.37
N LYS A 23 -2.69 9.55 -14.70
CA LYS A 23 -1.80 9.82 -15.84
C LYS A 23 -2.53 9.75 -17.18
N LEU A 24 -3.48 8.84 -17.34
CA LEU A 24 -4.28 8.77 -18.56
C LEU A 24 -5.15 10.02 -18.72
N LEU A 25 -5.74 10.51 -17.63
CA LEU A 25 -6.56 11.72 -17.65
C LEU A 25 -5.76 13.00 -17.91
N TYR A 26 -4.58 13.14 -17.30
CA TYR A 26 -3.88 14.42 -17.22
C TYR A 26 -2.51 14.44 -17.89
N GLY A 27 -1.99 13.29 -18.31
CA GLY A 27 -0.60 13.15 -18.80
C GLY A 27 -0.34 13.86 -20.13
N SER A 28 -1.37 14.15 -20.91
CA SER A 28 -1.27 14.98 -22.12
C SER A 28 -0.97 16.45 -21.79
N LYS A 29 -1.58 16.97 -20.72
CA LYS A 29 -1.44 18.36 -20.28
C LYS A 29 -0.24 18.57 -19.35
N TYR A 30 0.06 17.58 -18.50
CA TYR A 30 1.11 17.68 -17.47
C TYR A 30 2.23 16.69 -17.76
N ALA A 31 3.20 17.06 -18.59
CA ALA A 31 4.29 16.15 -18.98
C ALA A 31 5.07 15.58 -17.77
N GLY A 32 5.17 16.35 -16.67
CA GLY A 32 5.88 15.97 -15.44
C GLY A 32 5.29 14.77 -14.69
N ILE A 33 4.03 14.39 -14.94
CA ILE A 33 3.42 13.22 -14.27
C ILE A 33 3.69 11.91 -15.01
N ARG A 34 4.30 11.93 -16.20
CA ARG A 34 4.54 10.74 -17.04
C ARG A 34 5.71 9.86 -16.59
N VAL A 35 6.24 10.08 -15.39
CA VAL A 35 7.31 9.25 -14.82
C VAL A 35 6.83 7.82 -14.57
N THR A 36 7.71 6.82 -14.66
CA THR A 36 7.32 5.40 -14.52
C THR A 36 7.16 4.97 -13.06
N ASN A 37 7.97 5.53 -12.16
CA ASN A 37 7.96 5.16 -10.74
C ASN A 37 6.70 5.66 -10.02
N THR A 38 5.98 4.75 -9.36
CA THR A 38 4.72 5.04 -8.65
C THR A 38 4.86 6.12 -7.57
N LEU A 39 5.93 6.10 -6.77
CA LEU A 39 6.13 7.10 -5.71
C LEU A 39 6.42 8.48 -6.29
N LEU A 40 7.28 8.57 -7.31
CA LEU A 40 7.55 9.82 -8.01
C LEU A 40 6.28 10.36 -8.69
N SER A 41 5.44 9.46 -9.19
CA SER A 41 4.17 9.84 -9.81
C SER A 41 3.18 10.39 -8.80
N LEU A 42 3.04 9.75 -7.63
CA LEU A 42 2.22 10.25 -6.53
C LEU A 42 2.67 11.65 -6.09
N GLU A 43 3.98 11.87 -6.02
CA GLU A 43 4.54 13.18 -5.69
C GLU A 43 4.25 14.22 -6.78
N ALA A 44 4.47 13.89 -8.05
CA ALA A 44 4.19 14.78 -9.18
C ALA A 44 2.70 15.15 -9.25
N LEU A 45 1.80 14.16 -9.14
CA LEU A 45 0.36 14.37 -9.09
C LEU A 45 -0.06 15.31 -7.96
N CYS A 46 0.57 15.18 -6.78
CA CYS A 46 0.30 16.09 -5.66
C CYS A 46 0.82 17.51 -5.92
N LYS A 47 2.02 17.65 -6.52
CA LYS A 47 2.62 18.95 -6.86
C LYS A 47 1.79 19.73 -7.88
N GLU A 48 1.24 19.04 -8.87
CA GLU A 48 0.35 19.64 -9.89
C GLU A 48 -1.09 19.87 -9.38
N GLY A 49 -1.39 19.55 -8.12
CA GLY A 49 -2.72 19.72 -7.53
C GLY A 49 -3.77 18.70 -8.02
N LEU A 50 -3.36 17.70 -8.81
CA LEU A 50 -4.22 16.65 -9.36
C LEU A 50 -4.57 15.56 -8.32
N LEU A 51 -3.81 15.52 -7.22
CA LEU A 51 -4.07 14.66 -6.08
C LEU A 51 -3.97 15.48 -4.79
N LYS A 52 -5.05 15.49 -3.99
CA LYS A 52 -5.06 16.23 -2.72
C LYS A 52 -3.99 15.67 -1.76
N LYS A 53 -3.42 16.57 -0.93
CA LYS A 53 -2.28 16.27 -0.04
C LYS A 53 -2.57 15.16 0.98
N ASP A 54 -3.79 15.11 1.49
CA ASP A 54 -4.29 14.08 2.41
C ASP A 54 -4.30 12.69 1.73
N LYS A 55 -4.86 12.60 0.53
CA LYS A 55 -4.87 11.36 -0.28
C LYS A 55 -3.46 10.94 -0.66
N TYR A 56 -2.62 11.87 -1.11
CA TYR A 56 -1.20 11.62 -1.39
C TYR A 56 -0.48 10.99 -0.19
N SER A 57 -0.64 11.57 1.00
CA SER A 57 -0.02 11.07 2.23
C SER A 57 -0.45 9.63 2.53
N VAL A 58 -1.74 9.35 2.40
CA VAL A 58 -2.31 8.01 2.60
C VAL A 58 -1.76 7.01 1.57
N LEU A 59 -1.79 7.34 0.28
CA LEU A 59 -1.33 6.44 -0.80
C LEU A 59 0.18 6.19 -0.70
N LYS A 60 0.98 7.22 -0.44
CA LYS A 60 2.43 7.10 -0.27
C LYS A 60 2.77 6.20 0.92
N LYS A 61 2.16 6.44 2.08
CA LYS A 61 2.40 5.64 3.29
C LYS A 61 2.00 4.18 3.05
N SER A 62 0.83 3.96 2.45
CA SER A 62 0.31 2.61 2.17
C SER A 62 1.18 1.87 1.16
N TYR A 63 1.63 2.53 0.09
CA TYR A 63 2.49 1.92 -0.92
C TYR A 63 3.84 1.49 -0.33
N ILE A 64 4.49 2.36 0.45
CA ILE A 64 5.76 2.03 1.13
C ILE A 64 5.55 0.86 2.09
N PHE A 65 4.47 0.87 2.87
CA PHE A 65 4.15 -0.19 3.79
C PHE A 65 3.94 -1.53 3.08
N LEU A 66 3.09 -1.56 2.04
CA LEU A 66 2.77 -2.78 1.28
C LEU A 66 4.00 -3.32 0.53
N ARG A 67 4.83 -2.46 -0.06
CA ARG A 67 6.10 -2.88 -0.71
C ARG A 67 7.10 -3.42 0.30
N THR A 68 7.16 -2.84 1.50
CA THR A 68 8.00 -3.37 2.59
C THR A 68 7.49 -4.73 3.03
N LEU A 69 6.19 -4.86 3.25
CA LEU A 69 5.54 -6.11 3.63
C LEU A 69 5.78 -7.21 2.58
N GLU A 70 5.58 -6.89 1.31
CA GLU A 70 5.86 -7.78 0.18
C GLU A 70 7.32 -8.25 0.19
N SER A 71 8.26 -7.32 0.35
CA SER A 71 9.69 -7.64 0.40
C SER A 71 10.03 -8.56 1.58
N ARG A 72 9.43 -8.33 2.76
CA ARG A 72 9.63 -9.20 3.94
C ARG A 72 9.02 -10.59 3.76
N LEU A 73 7.85 -10.70 3.14
CA LEU A 73 7.22 -11.99 2.84
C LEU A 73 8.09 -12.82 1.89
N ARG A 74 8.66 -12.20 0.83
CA ARG A 74 9.56 -12.91 -0.09
C ARG A 74 10.79 -13.49 0.61
N ILE A 75 11.42 -12.71 1.49
CA ILE A 75 12.60 -13.14 2.24
C ILE A 75 12.26 -14.32 3.17
N VAL A 76 11.09 -14.29 3.83
CA VAL A 76 10.69 -15.33 4.80
C VAL A 76 10.30 -16.64 4.12
N HIS A 77 9.73 -16.59 2.92
CA HIS A 77 9.21 -17.78 2.24
C HIS A 77 10.15 -18.36 1.17
N ASN A 78 11.27 -17.67 0.87
CA ASN A 78 12.13 -17.94 -0.28
C ASN A 78 11.34 -18.16 -1.59
N MET A 79 10.14 -17.60 -1.65
CA MET A 79 9.17 -17.73 -2.74
C MET A 79 8.38 -16.43 -2.83
N PRO A 80 8.03 -15.98 -4.05
CA PRO A 80 7.21 -14.80 -4.26
C PRO A 80 5.74 -15.10 -3.94
N SER A 81 5.41 -15.25 -2.66
CA SER A 81 4.01 -15.33 -2.23
C SER A 81 3.52 -13.95 -1.77
N PRO A 82 2.56 -13.33 -2.46
CA PRO A 82 1.91 -12.08 -2.01
C PRO A 82 0.88 -12.32 -0.90
N LEU A 83 0.77 -13.56 -0.41
CA LEU A 83 -0.25 -13.94 0.56
C LEU A 83 0.23 -13.67 1.98
N LEU A 84 -0.58 -12.94 2.74
CA LEU A 84 -0.35 -12.75 4.16
C LEU A 84 -0.53 -14.10 4.90
N PRO A 85 0.44 -14.53 5.73
CA PRO A 85 0.34 -15.78 6.47
C PRO A 85 -0.75 -15.70 7.55
N LYS A 86 -1.43 -16.83 7.82
CA LYS A 86 -2.44 -16.93 8.88
C LYS A 86 -1.92 -17.55 10.18
N SER A 87 -0.85 -18.34 10.10
CA SER A 87 -0.30 -19.00 11.28
C SER A 87 0.24 -17.95 12.27
N PRO A 88 -0.14 -18.00 13.55
CA PRO A 88 0.28 -17.04 14.57
C PRO A 88 1.80 -16.83 14.62
N GLU A 89 2.58 -17.91 14.52
CA GLU A 89 4.05 -17.87 14.57
C GLU A 89 4.65 -17.04 13.43
N LYS A 90 4.20 -17.28 12.19
CA LYS A 90 4.65 -16.51 11.02
C LYS A 90 4.24 -15.04 11.13
N LEU A 91 3.05 -14.75 11.66
CA LEU A 91 2.60 -13.38 11.90
C LEU A 91 3.42 -12.66 12.97
N ILE A 92 3.79 -13.34 14.06
CA ILE A 92 4.67 -12.79 15.10
C ILE A 92 6.04 -12.46 14.49
N SER A 93 6.63 -13.38 13.74
CA SER A 93 7.92 -13.19 13.08
C SER A 93 7.87 -12.03 12.06
N LEU A 94 6.80 -11.97 11.27
CA LEU A 94 6.57 -10.90 10.30
C LEU A 94 6.39 -9.53 10.98
N ALA A 95 5.61 -9.47 12.06
CA ALA A 95 5.40 -8.25 12.83
C ALA A 95 6.72 -7.70 13.38
N LYS A 96 7.56 -8.56 13.96
CA LYS A 96 8.90 -8.17 14.43
C LYS A 96 9.77 -7.63 13.29
N ARG A 97 9.79 -8.28 12.12
CA ARG A 97 10.54 -7.84 10.92
C ARG A 97 10.02 -6.53 10.32
N MET A 98 8.74 -6.25 10.50
CA MET A 98 8.10 -4.99 10.14
C MET A 98 8.26 -3.90 11.22
N GLY A 99 8.96 -4.19 12.32
CA GLY A 99 9.22 -3.24 13.41
C GLY A 99 8.10 -3.11 14.44
N TYR A 100 7.04 -3.93 14.35
CA TYR A 100 5.98 -3.94 15.34
C TYR A 100 6.42 -4.68 16.60
N LYS A 101 6.35 -3.99 17.72
CA LYS A 101 6.62 -4.52 19.06
C LYS A 101 5.32 -4.68 19.83
N ASP A 102 5.31 -5.66 20.73
CA ASP A 102 4.25 -5.80 21.73
C ASP A 102 4.21 -4.56 22.62
N THR A 103 3.00 -4.16 22.97
CA THR A 103 2.76 -3.16 24.04
C THR A 103 2.10 -3.86 25.22
N LYS A 104 1.92 -3.15 26.33
CA LYS A 104 1.18 -3.67 27.49
C LYS A 104 -0.26 -4.11 27.16
N GLN A 105 -0.83 -3.61 26.07
CA GLN A 105 -2.25 -3.79 25.73
C GLN A 105 -2.48 -4.61 24.46
N VAL A 106 -1.55 -4.57 23.49
CA VAL A 106 -1.77 -5.16 22.16
C VAL A 106 -0.48 -5.76 21.63
N THR A 107 -0.57 -6.97 21.09
CA THR A 107 0.57 -7.65 20.46
C THR A 107 0.97 -7.00 19.13
N GLY A 108 2.24 -7.13 18.77
CA GLY A 108 2.82 -6.60 17.53
C GLY A 108 2.08 -7.13 16.29
N GLN A 109 1.72 -8.42 16.25
CA GLN A 109 0.95 -8.96 15.14
C GLN A 109 -0.43 -8.32 14.99
N ARG A 110 -1.12 -8.02 16.10
CA ARG A 110 -2.44 -7.40 16.04
C ARG A 110 -2.37 -5.93 15.63
N ARG A 111 -1.30 -5.24 16.01
CA ARG A 111 -1.00 -3.89 15.52
C ARG A 111 -0.71 -3.87 14.02
N LEU A 112 0.13 -4.80 13.54
CA LEU A 112 0.41 -4.98 12.11
C LEU A 112 -0.87 -5.20 11.32
N LEU A 113 -1.71 -6.15 11.73
CA LEU A 113 -2.97 -6.45 11.04
C LEU A 113 -3.93 -5.26 11.06
N LYS A 114 -4.05 -4.55 12.18
CA LYS A 114 -4.90 -3.36 12.29
C LYS A 114 -4.45 -2.25 11.34
N GLU A 115 -3.14 -1.99 11.26
CA GLU A 115 -2.61 -0.99 10.33
C GLU A 115 -2.79 -1.42 8.88
N PHE A 116 -2.55 -2.70 8.56
CA PHE A 116 -2.78 -3.25 7.23
C PHE A 116 -4.24 -3.11 6.76
N GLU A 117 -5.22 -3.47 7.59
CA GLU A 117 -6.64 -3.33 7.24
C GLU A 117 -7.04 -1.86 7.09
N SER A 118 -6.63 -0.99 8.03
CA SER A 118 -6.93 0.44 7.95
C SER A 118 -6.36 1.08 6.68
N MET A 119 -5.15 0.68 6.26
CA MET A 119 -4.57 1.16 5.00
C MET A 119 -5.36 0.69 3.79
N ARG A 120 -5.74 -0.59 3.74
CA ARG A 120 -6.53 -1.15 2.63
C ARG A 120 -7.87 -0.46 2.47
N GLU A 121 -8.58 -0.21 3.56
CA GLU A 121 -9.86 0.50 3.53
C GLU A 121 -9.70 1.92 2.98
N LYS A 122 -8.67 2.65 3.41
CA LYS A 122 -8.39 4.01 2.94
C LYS A 122 -7.98 4.04 1.47
N VAL A 123 -7.07 3.15 1.06
CA VAL A 123 -6.66 3.03 -0.35
C VAL A 123 -7.88 2.77 -1.22
N ARG A 124 -8.75 1.86 -0.79
CA ARG A 124 -9.92 1.52 -1.57
C ARG A 124 -10.94 2.64 -1.63
N GLY A 125 -11.20 3.33 -0.51
CA GLY A 125 -12.07 4.51 -0.51
C GLY A 125 -11.55 5.62 -1.44
N ILE A 126 -10.23 5.82 -1.50
CA ILE A 126 -9.63 6.78 -2.44
C ILE A 126 -9.81 6.34 -3.90
N LEU A 127 -9.63 5.04 -4.19
CA LEU A 127 -9.85 4.50 -5.53
C LEU A 127 -11.31 4.71 -5.96
N ASP A 128 -12.25 4.32 -5.11
CA ASP A 128 -13.67 4.42 -5.39
C ASP A 128 -14.09 5.90 -5.60
N GLU A 129 -13.51 6.86 -4.87
CA GLU A 129 -13.77 8.30 -5.07
C GLU A 129 -13.16 8.87 -6.37
N ILE A 130 -12.04 8.33 -6.86
CA ILE A 130 -11.35 8.83 -8.06
C ILE A 130 -11.97 8.28 -9.36
N VAL A 131 -12.54 7.08 -9.30
CA VAL A 131 -13.04 6.34 -10.48
C VAL A 131 -14.57 6.40 -10.59
N ALA A 132 -15.27 6.92 -9.58
CA ALA A 132 -16.69 7.25 -9.65
C ALA A 132 -16.93 8.45 -10.58
#